data_AF-A0A3M8GD14-F1
#
_entry.id   AF-A0A3M8GD14-F1
#
_cell.length_a   1.000
_cell.length_b   1.000
_cell.length_c   1.000
_cell.angle_alpha   90.00
_cell.angle_beta   90.00
_cell.angle_gamma   90.00
#
_symmetry.space_group_name_H-M   'P 1'
#
loop_
_entity.id
_entity.type
_entity.pdbx_description
1 polymer ?
#
loop_
_entity_poly.entity_id
_entity_poly.type
_entity_poly.pdbx_seq_one_letter_code
_entity_poly.pdbx_strand_id
1 'polypeptide(L)'
;MNEYEKNLEICINRCNYAYELYKVNKKYYQAKRIFKANKRLYVLLEEYLYINTQAFQEIIEFIFHLEDWFEQFSELEKSLGNTLQLNSEFVFERLDESPEFPKNFLIQIKK
;
A
#
# COMPACT_ATOMS: atom_id res chain seq x y z
N MET A 1 -7.44 -22.00 0.48
CA MET A 1 -6.85 -20.75 -0.05
C MET A 1 -6.64 -20.93 -1.54
N ASN A 2 -7.36 -20.18 -2.36
CA ASN A 2 -7.22 -20.23 -3.82
C ASN A 2 -5.92 -19.51 -4.25
N GLU A 3 -5.56 -19.61 -5.53
CA GLU A 3 -4.33 -19.00 -6.07
C GLU A 3 -4.31 -17.47 -5.89
N TYR A 4 -5.47 -16.81 -6.01
CA TYR A 4 -5.61 -15.37 -5.80
C TYR A 4 -5.26 -14.96 -4.37
N GLU A 5 -5.85 -15.60 -3.37
CA GLU A 5 -5.60 -15.33 -1.95
C GLU A 5 -4.12 -15.55 -1.59
N LYS A 6 -3.48 -16.57 -2.17
CA LYS A 6 -2.04 -16.82 -1.99
C LYS A 6 -1.20 -15.68 -2.58
N ASN A 7 -1.52 -15.23 -3.79
CA ASN A 7 -0.82 -14.11 -4.44
C ASN A 7 -1.00 -12.80 -3.66
N LEU A 8 -2.20 -12.60 -3.12
CA LEU A 8 -2.54 -11.43 -2.32
C LEU A 8 -1.81 -11.45 -0.97
N GLU A 9 -1.75 -12.61 -0.29
CA GLU A 9 -0.93 -12.80 0.91
C GLU A 9 0.56 -12.51 0.67
N ILE A 10 1.13 -13.03 -0.42
CA ILE A 10 2.52 -12.74 -0.79
C ILE A 10 2.74 -11.24 -1.01
N CYS A 11 1.80 -10.55 -1.68
CA CYS A 11 1.92 -9.12 -1.92
C CYS A 11 1.78 -8.29 -0.65
N ILE A 12 0.85 -8.62 0.25
CA ILE A 12 0.72 -7.96 1.55
C ILE A 12 1.99 -8.15 2.38
N ASN A 13 2.53 -9.36 2.44
CA ASN A 13 3.78 -9.64 3.16
C ASN A 13 4.97 -8.83 2.60
N ARG A 14 5.05 -8.69 1.27
CA ARG A 14 6.05 -7.85 0.62
C ARG A 14 5.88 -6.36 0.97
N CYS A 15 4.65 -5.85 1.01
CA CYS A 15 4.36 -4.48 1.42
C CYS A 15 4.78 -4.24 2.89
N ASN A 16 4.39 -5.14 3.78
CA ASN A 16 4.76 -5.09 5.20
C ASN A 16 6.28 -5.09 5.38
N TYR A 17 7.00 -5.98 4.70
CA TYR A 17 8.46 -6.01 4.77
C TYR A 17 9.11 -4.72 4.25
N ALA A 18 8.60 -4.16 3.15
CA ALA A 18 9.08 -2.87 2.64
C ALA A 18 8.81 -1.73 3.64
N TYR A 19 7.66 -1.76 4.33
CA TYR A 19 7.29 -0.79 5.35
C TYR A 19 8.18 -0.87 6.59
N GLU A 20 8.49 -2.07 7.09
CA GLU A 20 9.43 -2.24 8.21
C GLU A 20 10.81 -1.66 7.92
N LEU A 21 11.34 -1.88 6.71
CA LEU A 21 12.61 -1.28 6.30
C LEU A 21 12.55 0.25 6.22
N TYR A 22 11.40 0.81 5.82
CA TYR A 22 11.18 2.23 5.69
C TYR A 22 11.06 2.95 7.05
N LYS A 23 10.42 2.35 8.06
CA LYS A 23 10.21 2.97 9.39
C LYS A 23 11.49 3.49 10.05
N VAL A 24 12.64 2.87 9.76
CA VAL A 24 13.93 3.21 10.36
C VAL A 24 14.44 4.56 9.90
N ASN A 25 14.43 4.84 8.59
CA ASN A 25 15.11 6.02 8.02
C ASN A 25 14.19 6.94 7.19
N LYS A 26 13.00 6.46 6.84
CA LYS A 26 11.98 7.18 6.06
C LYS A 26 12.51 7.85 4.79
N LYS A 27 13.40 7.17 4.07
CA LYS A 27 14.02 7.70 2.85
C LYS A 27 13.19 7.42 1.60
N TYR A 28 13.23 8.33 0.64
CA TYR A 28 12.51 8.23 -0.63
C TYR A 28 12.81 6.91 -1.37
N TYR A 29 14.07 6.43 -1.39
CA TYR A 29 14.36 5.13 -2.02
C TYR A 29 13.67 3.95 -1.32
N GLN A 30 13.42 4.03 -0.01
CA GLN A 30 12.68 3.02 0.75
C GLN A 30 11.19 3.15 0.49
N ALA A 31 10.67 4.38 0.51
CA ALA A 31 9.30 4.69 0.11
C ALA A 31 9.00 4.18 -1.31
N LYS A 32 9.93 4.33 -2.26
CA LYS A 32 9.80 3.80 -3.62
C LYS A 32 9.69 2.27 -3.68
N ARG A 33 10.22 1.54 -2.69
CA ARG A 33 10.00 0.08 -2.58
C ARG A 33 8.57 -0.21 -2.13
N ILE A 34 8.05 0.56 -1.18
CA ILE A 34 6.64 0.50 -0.75
C ILE A 34 5.75 0.82 -1.96
N PHE A 35 5.97 1.92 -2.67
CA PHE A 35 5.21 2.28 -3.88
C PHE A 35 5.10 1.10 -4.87
N LYS A 36 6.24 0.47 -5.19
CA LYS A 36 6.29 -0.69 -6.10
C LYS A 36 5.60 -1.94 -5.55
N ALA A 37 5.57 -2.12 -4.23
CA ALA A 37 4.88 -3.23 -3.60
C ALA A 37 3.35 -2.97 -3.59
N ASN A 38 2.96 -1.79 -3.10
CA ASN A 38 1.58 -1.29 -3.07
C ASN A 38 0.94 -1.32 -4.46
N LYS A 39 1.65 -0.88 -5.52
CA LYS A 39 1.11 -0.91 -6.89
C LYS A 39 0.70 -2.31 -7.35
N ARG A 40 1.46 -3.35 -6.95
CA ARG A 40 1.09 -4.73 -7.29
C ARG A 40 -0.08 -5.21 -6.43
N LEU A 41 -0.10 -4.85 -5.15
CA LEU A 41 -1.18 -5.18 -4.24
C LEU A 41 -2.51 -4.54 -4.68
N TYR A 42 -2.47 -3.27 -5.07
CA TYR A 42 -3.62 -2.52 -5.60
C TYR A 42 -4.29 -3.26 -6.76
N VAL A 43 -3.52 -3.68 -7.78
CA VAL A 43 -4.05 -4.46 -8.90
C VAL A 43 -4.72 -5.76 -8.44
N LEU A 44 -4.12 -6.48 -7.51
CA LEU A 44 -4.70 -7.72 -6.98
C LEU A 44 -5.97 -7.46 -6.15
N LEU A 45 -6.04 -6.35 -5.40
CA LEU A 45 -7.22 -5.95 -4.64
C LEU A 45 -8.38 -5.57 -5.57
N GLU A 46 -8.11 -4.81 -6.63
CA GLU A 46 -9.10 -4.49 -7.66
C GLU A 46 -9.67 -5.76 -8.31
N GLU A 47 -8.80 -6.71 -8.68
CA GLU A 47 -9.24 -8.01 -9.21
C GLU A 47 -10.04 -8.81 -8.17
N TYR A 48 -9.60 -8.83 -6.91
CA TYR A 48 -10.24 -9.58 -5.83
C TYR A 48 -11.60 -9.00 -5.42
N LEU A 49 -11.81 -7.70 -5.57
CA LEU A 49 -13.09 -7.01 -5.29
C LEU A 49 -14.26 -7.63 -6.07
N TYR A 50 -14.02 -8.06 -7.31
CA TYR A 50 -15.04 -8.68 -8.16
C TYR A 50 -15.25 -10.17 -7.88
N ILE A 51 -14.35 -10.80 -7.10
CA ILE A 51 -14.38 -12.22 -6.78
C ILE A 51 -15.02 -12.46 -5.41
N ASN A 52 -14.69 -11.62 -4.42
CA ASN A 52 -15.14 -11.81 -3.04
C ASN A 52 -15.95 -10.59 -2.54
N THR A 53 -17.27 -10.73 -2.55
CA THR A 53 -18.20 -9.69 -2.08
C THR A 53 -18.38 -9.66 -0.58
N GLN A 54 -17.90 -10.66 0.17
CA GLN A 54 -18.07 -10.72 1.64
C GLN A 54 -17.14 -9.75 2.37
N ALA A 55 -15.97 -9.45 1.80
CA ALA A 55 -15.00 -8.50 2.34
C ALA A 55 -14.98 -7.18 1.54
N PHE A 56 -16.09 -6.83 0.89
CA PHE A 56 -16.17 -5.71 -0.04
C PHE A 56 -15.72 -4.38 0.58
N GLN A 57 -16.20 -4.07 1.79
CA GLN A 57 -15.85 -2.83 2.48
C GLN A 57 -14.36 -2.80 2.81
N GLU A 58 -13.81 -3.89 3.35
CA GLU A 58 -12.40 -3.95 3.73
C GLU A 58 -11.46 -3.90 2.52
N ILE A 59 -11.87 -4.48 1.38
CA ILE A 59 -11.12 -4.37 0.12
C ILE A 59 -11.09 -2.92 -0.34
N ILE A 60 -12.24 -2.22 -0.33
CA ILE A 60 -12.33 -0.81 -0.72
C ILE A 60 -11.51 0.09 0.21
N GLU A 61 -11.63 -0.09 1.52
CA GLU A 61 -10.84 0.67 2.50
C GLU A 61 -9.34 0.46 2.28
N PHE A 62 -8.91 -0.75 1.91
CA PHE A 62 -7.53 -1.00 1.55
C PHE A 62 -7.14 -0.26 0.26
N ILE A 63 -7.97 -0.34 -0.77
CA ILE A 63 -7.75 0.36 -2.05
C ILE A 63 -7.57 1.85 -1.81
N PHE A 64 -8.48 2.49 -1.07
CA PHE A 64 -8.42 3.93 -0.75
C PHE A 64 -7.16 4.29 0.05
N HIS A 65 -6.79 3.47 1.04
CA HIS A 65 -5.55 3.67 1.77
C HIS A 65 -4.31 3.65 0.84
N LEU A 66 -4.29 2.78 -0.18
CA LEU A 66 -3.21 2.73 -1.15
C LEU A 66 -3.23 3.93 -2.11
N GLU A 67 -4.41 4.38 -2.53
CA GLU A 67 -4.59 5.56 -3.38
C GLU A 67 -4.08 6.83 -2.69
N ASP A 68 -4.48 7.07 -1.44
CA ASP A 68 -3.97 8.20 -0.64
C ASP A 68 -2.44 8.17 -0.53
N TRP A 69 -1.88 6.98 -0.35
CA TRP A 69 -0.44 6.79 -0.32
C TRP A 69 0.22 7.13 -1.67
N PHE A 70 -0.39 6.71 -2.80
CA PHE A 70 0.10 7.03 -4.14
C PHE A 70 0.04 8.51 -4.45
N GLU A 71 -1.03 9.19 -4.04
CA GLU A 71 -1.18 10.63 -4.26
C GLU A 71 -0.13 11.42 -3.49
N GLN A 72 0.07 11.13 -2.20
CA GLN A 72 1.12 11.79 -1.39
C GLN A 72 2.53 11.52 -1.95
N PHE A 73 2.79 10.28 -2.39
CA PHE A 73 4.07 9.94 -3.01
C PHE A 73 4.29 10.73 -4.31
N SER A 74 3.26 10.84 -5.14
CA SER A 74 3.30 11.57 -6.40
C SER A 74 3.43 13.08 -6.18
N GLU A 75 2.78 13.62 -5.15
CA GLU A 75 2.91 15.02 -4.74
C GLU A 75 4.33 15.34 -4.29
N LEU A 76 4.98 14.46 -3.52
CA LEU A 76 6.40 14.62 -3.18
C LEU A 76 7.28 14.65 -4.44
N GLU A 77 7.08 13.71 -5.37
CA GLU A 77 7.89 13.66 -6.60
C GLU A 77 7.72 14.92 -7.44
N LYS A 78 6.50 15.45 -7.54
CA LYS A 78 6.20 16.71 -8.25
C LYS A 78 6.80 17.93 -7.55
N SER A 79 6.67 18.02 -6.23
CA SER A 79 7.14 19.18 -5.45
C SER A 79 8.67 19.28 -5.41
N LEU A 80 9.37 18.16 -5.29
CA LEU A 80 10.84 18.14 -5.28
C LEU A 80 11.43 18.20 -6.69
N GLY A 81 10.78 17.60 -7.70
CA GLY A 81 11.21 17.64 -9.10
C GLY A 81 12.70 17.33 -9.28
N ASN A 82 13.46 18.28 -9.83
CA ASN A 82 14.89 18.14 -10.09
C ASN A 82 15.77 18.08 -8.83
N THR A 83 15.21 18.38 -7.65
CA THR A 83 15.94 18.32 -6.37
C THR A 83 15.71 17.01 -5.62
N LEU A 84 14.85 16.13 -6.14
CA LEU A 84 14.58 14.83 -5.55
C LEU A 84 15.82 13.93 -5.61
N GLN A 85 16.28 13.49 -4.43
CA GLN A 85 17.40 12.56 -4.29
C GLN A 85 16.93 11.27 -3.62
N LEU A 86 17.70 10.18 -3.81
CA LEU A 86 17.38 8.90 -3.16
C LEU A 86 17.27 9.02 -1.64
N ASN A 87 18.10 9.86 -1.03
CA ASN A 87 18.16 10.11 0.41
C ASN A 87 17.24 11.24 0.89
N SER A 88 16.43 11.83 0.00
CA SER A 88 15.36 12.76 0.42
C SER A 88 14.43 12.06 1.40
N GLU A 89 13.91 12.80 2.37
CA GLU A 89 12.92 12.29 3.31
C GLU A 89 11.55 12.18 2.63
N PHE A 90 10.81 11.13 2.98
CA PHE A 90 9.39 11.00 2.65
C PHE A 90 8.68 10.48 3.88
N VAL A 91 7.70 11.22 4.39
CA VAL A 91 6.84 10.80 5.50
C VAL A 91 5.43 10.69 4.97
N PHE A 92 4.86 9.49 5.03
CA PHE A 92 3.43 9.32 4.78
C PHE A 92 2.66 9.76 6.02
N GLU A 93 1.74 10.69 5.85
CA GLU A 93 0.85 11.18 6.89
C GLU A 93 -0.58 10.86 6.47
N ARG A 94 -1.28 10.02 7.24
CA ARG A 94 -2.68 9.69 6.91
C ARG A 94 -3.51 10.98 6.97
N LEU A 95 -4.26 11.26 5.91
CA LEU A 95 -5.14 12.42 5.86
C LEU A 95 -6.34 12.22 6.81
N ASP A 96 -6.95 13.32 7.22
CA ASP A 96 -8.19 13.27 7.98
C ASP A 96 -9.26 12.54 7.14
N GLU A 97 -10.04 11.69 7.79
CA GLU A 97 -11.08 10.84 7.16
C GLU A 97 -10.56 9.72 6.23
N SER A 98 -9.26 9.61 5.99
CA SER A 98 -8.69 8.48 5.24
C SER A 98 -8.73 7.16 6.03
N PRO A 99 -9.06 6.03 5.36
CA PRO A 99 -9.01 4.71 5.97
C PRO A 99 -7.62 4.36 6.55
N GLU A 100 -7.62 3.66 7.68
CA GLU A 100 -6.39 3.07 8.22
C GLU A 100 -5.95 1.88 7.37
N PHE A 101 -4.65 1.57 7.42
CA PHE A 101 -4.15 0.32 6.87
C PHE A 101 -4.87 -0.86 7.54
N PRO A 102 -5.52 -1.77 6.78
CA PRO A 102 -6.36 -2.81 7.36
C PRO A 102 -5.50 -3.98 7.88
N LYS A 103 -4.98 -3.85 9.10
CA LYS A 103 -4.07 -4.81 9.74
C LYS A 103 -4.61 -6.25 9.82
N ASN A 104 -5.93 -6.41 9.85
CA ASN A 104 -6.60 -7.71 9.98
C ASN A 104 -7.12 -8.28 8.64
N PHE A 105 -6.82 -7.63 7.51
CA PHE A 105 -7.33 -8.02 6.20
C PHE A 105 -7.06 -9.49 5.85
N LEU A 106 -5.83 -9.97 6.09
CA LEU A 106 -5.45 -11.37 5.85
C LEU A 106 -6.25 -12.37 6.69
N ILE A 107 -6.74 -11.97 7.86
CA ILE A 107 -7.56 -12.82 8.73
C ILE A 107 -9.00 -12.86 8.18
N GLN A 108 -9.49 -11.74 7.66
CA GLN A 108 -10.85 -11.61 7.12
C GLN A 108 -11.03 -12.43 5.83
N ILE A 109 -10.06 -12.40 4.92
CA ILE A 109 -10.16 -13.14 3.65
C ILE A 109 -9.92 -14.66 3.75
N LYS A 110 -9.47 -15.14 4.92
CA LYS A 110 -9.22 -16.57 5.18
C LYS A 110 -10.41 -17.28 5.86
N LYS A 111 -11.43 -16.53 6.27
CA LYS A 111 -12.68 -17.06 6.84
C LYS A 111 -13.66 -17.41 5.74
#